data_AF-A0A6F7W6K0-F1
#
_entry.id   AF-A0A6F7W6K0-F1
#
_cell.length_a   1.000
_cell.length_b   1.000
_cell.length_c   1.000
_cell.angle_alpha   90.00
_cell.angle_beta   90.00
_cell.angle_gamma   90.00
#
_symmetry.space_group_name_H-M   'P 1'
#
loop_
_entity.id
_entity.type
_entity.pdbx_description
1 polymer ?
#
loop_
_entity_poly.entity_id
_entity_poly.type
_entity_poly.pdbx_seq_one_letter_code
_entity_poly.pdbx_strand_id
1 'polypeptide(L)' 'MLAATASERLYWQVRDGLACSEEVRLVSRPWREAGRTELTTRAVEERLDAYVTAVMDALG' A
#
# COMPACT_ATOMS: atom_id res chain seq x y z
N MET A 1 -21.69 -11.85 -9.62
CA MET A 1 -21.68 -12.09 -8.16
C MET A 1 -20.42 -11.41 -7.62
N LEU A 2 -20.55 -10.23 -7.01
CA LEU A 2 -19.42 -9.35 -6.62
C LEU A 2 -18.78 -9.82 -5.31
N ALA A 3 -18.24 -11.04 -5.30
CA ALA A 3 -17.39 -11.49 -4.21
C ALA A 3 -16.26 -12.32 -4.79
N ALA A 4 -15.19 -11.65 -5.18
CA ALA A 4 -13.88 -12.26 -5.30
C ALA A 4 -13.62 -13.08 -4.02
N THR A 5 -13.14 -14.32 -4.15
CA THR A 5 -12.84 -15.16 -2.99
C THR A 5 -11.86 -14.46 -2.04
N ALA A 6 -11.83 -14.80 -0.75
CA ALA A 6 -10.94 -14.14 0.20
C ALA A 6 -9.47 -14.14 -0.28
N SER A 7 -9.02 -15.26 -0.87
CA SER A 7 -7.69 -15.39 -1.47
C SER A 7 -7.48 -14.50 -2.69
N GLU A 8 -8.49 -14.31 -3.53
CA GLU A 8 -8.43 -13.40 -4.67
C GLU A 8 -8.35 -11.94 -4.23
N ARG A 9 -9.06 -11.56 -3.16
CA ARG A 9 -8.94 -10.21 -2.58
C ARG A 9 -7.54 -9.96 -2.02
N LEU A 10 -6.99 -10.93 -1.29
CA LEU A 10 -5.63 -10.84 -0.73
C LEU A 10 -4.58 -10.75 -1.84
N TYR A 11 -4.74 -11.53 -2.93
CA TYR A 11 -3.87 -11.43 -4.10
C TYR A 11 -3.86 -10.01 -4.69
N TRP A 12 -5.03 -9.40 -4.90
CA TRP A 12 -5.09 -8.04 -5.43
C TRP A 12 -4.55 -7.00 -4.44
N GLN A 13 -4.72 -7.19 -3.14
CA GLN A 13 -4.17 -6.30 -2.10
C GLN A 13 -2.63 -6.31 -2.06
N VAL A 14 -2.01 -7.48 -2.20
CA VAL A 14 -0.53 -7.60 -2.30
C VAL A 14 -0.04 -6.90 -3.56
N ARG A 15 -0.73 -7.12 -4.69
CA ARG A 15 -0.35 -6.51 -5.96
C ARG A 15 -0.46 -4.99 -5.94
N ASP A 16 -1.50 -4.45 -5.31
CA ASP A 16 -1.69 -3.01 -5.14
C ASP A 16 -0.59 -2.40 -4.26
N GLY A 17 -0.23 -3.09 -3.17
CA GLY A 17 0.90 -2.69 -2.33
C GLY A 17 2.23 -2.66 -3.09
N LEU A 18 2.49 -3.68 -3.94
CA LEU A 18 3.71 -3.73 -4.74
C LEU A 18 3.77 -2.59 -5.78
N ALA A 19 2.66 -2.32 -6.48
CA ALA A 19 2.59 -1.19 -7.41
C ALA A 19 2.82 0.16 -6.71
N CYS A 20 2.23 0.33 -5.52
CA CYS A 20 2.44 1.53 -4.71
C CYS A 20 3.92 1.70 -4.29
N SER A 21 4.66 0.61 -4.05
CA SER A 21 6.09 0.65 -3.69
C SER A 21 6.96 1.25 -4.80
N GLU A 22 6.64 0.98 -6.07
CA GLU A 22 7.40 1.50 -7.21
C GLU A 22 7.17 3.01 -7.39
N GLU A 23 5.95 3.46 -7.10
CA GLU A 23 5.51 4.84 -7.31
C GLU A 23 5.57 5.72 -6.06
N VAL A 24 5.99 5.17 -4.91
CA VAL A 24 5.89 5.82 -3.59
C VAL A 24 6.54 7.21 -3.54
N ARG A 25 7.64 7.40 -4.27
CA ARG A 25 8.31 8.71 -4.42
C ARG A 25 7.51 9.70 -5.26
N LEU A 26 6.82 9.22 -6.29
CA LEU A 26 6.01 10.04 -7.20
C LEU A 26 4.71 10.49 -6.53
N VAL A 27 4.10 9.66 -5.69
CA VAL A 27 2.85 9.98 -4.99
C VAL A 27 3.06 10.75 -3.69
N SER A 28 4.17 10.52 -2.97
CA SER A 28 4.44 11.19 -1.69
C SER A 28 4.71 12.69 -1.85
N ARG A 29 5.27 13.13 -2.97
CA ARG A 29 5.53 14.55 -3.21
C ARG A 29 4.24 15.37 -3.36
N PRO A 30 3.30 15.02 -4.26
CA PRO A 30 1.98 15.66 -4.33
C PRO A 30 1.23 15.69 -3.00
N TRP A 31 1.31 14.63 -2.21
CA TRP A 31 0.65 14.60 -0.89
C TRP A 31 1.25 15.62 0.08
N ARG A 32 2.58 15.76 0.11
CA ARG A 32 3.23 16.81 0.90
C ARG A 32 2.86 18.21 0.42
N GLU A 33 2.83 18.41 -0.89
CA GLU A 33 2.43 19.69 -1.51
C GLU A 33 0.94 20.02 -1.22
N ALA A 34 0.09 19.01 -1.06
CA ALA A 34 -1.30 19.14 -0.62
C ALA A 34 -1.48 19.34 0.90
N GLY A 35 -0.38 19.52 1.66
CA GLY A 35 -0.40 19.81 3.09
C GLY A 35 -0.26 18.59 4.00
N ARG A 36 -0.07 17.38 3.45
CA ARG A 36 0.24 16.16 4.23
C ARG A 36 1.75 16.02 4.39
N THR A 37 2.38 16.97 5.06
CA THR A 37 3.85 17.02 5.22
C THR A 37 4.44 15.81 5.93
N GLU A 38 3.63 15.14 6.77
CA GLU A 38 3.93 13.90 7.47
C GLU A 38 4.10 12.69 6.53
N LEU A 39 3.52 12.74 5.32
CA LEU A 39 3.66 11.72 4.29
C LEU A 39 4.97 11.89 3.52
N THR A 40 6.08 11.86 4.26
CA THR A 40 7.41 11.71 3.69
C THR A 40 7.51 10.38 2.97
N THR A 41 8.36 10.28 1.95
CA THR A 41 8.60 9.02 1.23
C THR A 41 8.85 7.86 2.20
N ARG A 42 9.69 8.07 3.20
CA ARG A 42 10.02 7.06 4.21
C ARG A 42 8.83 6.69 5.09
N ALA A 43 8.01 7.64 5.51
CA ALA A 43 6.80 7.34 6.27
C ALA A 43 5.78 6.55 5.44
N VAL A 44 5.70 6.77 4.13
CA VAL A 44 4.83 6.00 3.24
C VAL A 44 5.41 4.59 3.03
N GLU A 45 6.72 4.45 2.83
CA GLU A 45 7.41 3.15 2.74
C GLU A 45 7.18 2.30 4.01
N GLU A 46 7.36 2.87 5.20
CA GLU A 46 7.13 2.16 6.47
C GLU A 46 5.67 1.72 6.66
N ARG A 47 4.71 2.55 6.24
CA ARG A 47 3.28 2.20 6.29
C ARG A 47 2.92 1.13 5.27
N LEU A 48 3.57 1.15 4.11
CA LEU A 48 3.37 0.16 3.06
C LEU A 48 3.92 -1.20 3.48
N ASP A 49 5.11 -1.23 4.08
CA ASP A 49 5.72 -2.44 4.64
C ASP A 49 4.83 -3.07 5.73
N ALA A 50 4.32 -2.25 6.65
CA ALA A 50 3.36 -2.70 7.67
C ALA A 50 2.04 -3.22 7.06
N TYR A 51 1.54 -2.57 6.00
CA TYR A 51 0.34 -3.01 5.29
C TYR A 51 0.55 -4.37 4.61
N VAL A 52 1.63 -4.53 3.84
CA VAL A 52 1.94 -5.79 3.16
C VAL A 52 2.16 -6.91 4.17
N THR A 53 2.85 -6.63 5.29
CA THR A 53 3.02 -7.59 6.39
C THR A 53 1.67 -8.07 6.92
N ALA A 54 0.75 -7.15 7.23
CA ALA A 54 -0.59 -7.50 7.72
C ALA A 54 -1.42 -8.29 6.69
N VAL A 55 -1.27 -7.99 5.39
CA VAL A 55 -1.93 -8.75 4.31
C VAL A 55 -1.34 -10.16 4.20
N MET A 56 -0.03 -10.31 4.34
CA MET A 56 0.65 -11.61 4.33
C MET A 56 0.30 -12.44 5.57
N ASP A 57 0.17 -11.83 6.74
CA ASP A 57 -0.31 -12.50 7.96
C ASP A 57 -1.74 -13.00 7.80
N ALA A 58 -2.59 -12.25 7.08
CA ALA A 58 -3.97 -12.66 6.78
C ALA A 58 -4.09 -13.77 5.70
N LEU A 59 -3.00 -14.04 4.98
CA LEU A 59 -2.89 -15.16 4.02
C LEU A 59 -2.50 -16.48 4.70
N GLY A 60 -1.98 -16.44 5.94
CA GLY A 60 -1.62 -17.60 6.77
C GLY A 60 -2.72 -18.05 7.73
#